data_AF-A0A942EPU3-F1
#
_entry.id   AF-A0A942EPU3-F1
#
_cell.length_a   1.000
_cell.length_b   1.000
_cell.length_c   1.000
_cell.angle_alpha   90.00
_cell.angle_beta   90.00
_cell.angle_gamma   90.00
#
_symmetry.space_group_name_H-M   'P 1'
#
loop_
_entity.id
_entity.type
_entity.pdbx_description
1 polymer ?
#
loop_
_entity_poly.entity_id
_entity_poly.type
_entity_poly.pdbx_seq_one_letter_code
_entity_poly.pdbx_strand_id
1 'polypeptide(L)'
;MAMAMALALAMAVALAMAMAMALAMALAMAMAMAMAVAMAMAMAVDMAMAMAMAMALALAMAMAMALDLPMALALAHAMAKIIDLQQNTPEWHEWRHYKIGGSDSASCCGMNKFCTPLQLYHRTLEKQERLITPRMARGSALEQKAREWVAKETGTVYEPICMEHEEIDYMIASLDGWNAEAPIKMIEIKCTNEFNHNLAKQGEVPAYYYPQCQHNMVVSDIDSMFYVSFDGENGVIVHVHRDEKFVKFMLEAEKKFYKCLVDLIPPEG
;
A
#
# COMPACT_ATOMS: atom_id res chain seq x y z
N MET A 1 -84.48 68.75 33.26
CA MET A 1 -83.77 67.62 33.92
C MET A 1 -83.51 66.46 32.96
N ALA A 2 -84.51 65.97 32.20
CA ALA A 2 -84.36 64.85 31.27
C ALA A 2 -83.30 65.04 30.17
N MET A 3 -83.23 66.21 29.54
CA MET A 3 -82.28 66.49 28.44
C MET A 3 -80.81 66.49 28.90
N ALA A 4 -80.54 66.98 30.12
CA ALA A 4 -79.20 66.96 30.71
C ALA A 4 -78.74 65.54 31.08
N MET A 5 -79.66 64.70 31.59
CA MET A 5 -79.38 63.28 31.86
C MET A 5 -79.11 62.49 30.58
N ALA A 6 -79.90 62.72 29.52
CA ALA A 6 -79.70 62.05 28.23
C ALA A 6 -78.34 62.41 27.61
N LEU A 7 -77.94 63.68 27.68
CA LEU A 7 -76.64 64.14 27.17
C LEU A 7 -75.47 63.58 27.98
N ALA A 8 -75.57 63.57 29.31
CA ALA A 8 -74.54 63.00 30.19
C ALA A 8 -74.37 61.50 29.95
N LEU A 9 -75.47 60.76 29.77
CA LEU A 9 -75.44 59.33 29.47
C LEU A 9 -74.83 59.06 28.08
N ALA A 10 -75.21 59.82 27.06
CA ALA A 10 -74.66 59.69 25.72
C ALA A 10 -73.14 59.95 25.69
N MET A 11 -72.67 60.99 26.38
CA MET A 11 -71.24 61.27 26.52
C MET A 11 -70.50 60.17 27.28
N ALA A 12 -71.06 59.67 28.39
CA ALA A 12 -70.45 58.59 29.16
C ALA A 12 -70.32 57.31 28.35
N VAL A 13 -71.37 56.93 27.60
CA VAL A 13 -71.36 55.74 26.73
C VAL A 13 -70.38 55.92 25.57
N ALA A 14 -70.36 57.08 24.92
CA ALA A 14 -69.43 57.35 23.83
C ALA A 14 -67.97 57.31 24.29
N LEU A 15 -67.68 57.88 25.46
CA LEU A 15 -66.33 57.87 26.04
C LEU A 15 -65.91 56.44 26.44
N ALA A 16 -66.80 55.68 27.08
CA ALA A 16 -66.54 54.30 27.46
C ALA A 16 -66.29 53.40 26.23
N MET A 17 -67.11 53.54 25.18
CA MET A 17 -66.91 52.81 23.93
C MET A 17 -65.60 53.20 23.23
N ALA A 18 -65.29 54.50 23.16
CA ALA A 18 -64.05 54.98 22.55
C ALA A 18 -62.81 54.46 23.31
N MET A 19 -62.83 54.51 24.64
CA MET A 19 -61.74 53.96 25.46
C MET A 19 -61.62 52.44 25.32
N ALA A 20 -62.73 51.71 25.32
CA ALA A 20 -62.73 50.26 25.16
C ALA A 20 -62.17 49.83 23.78
N MET A 21 -62.59 50.51 22.71
CA MET A 21 -62.07 50.25 21.36
C MET A 21 -60.60 50.60 21.22
N ALA A 22 -60.17 51.75 21.74
CA ALA A 22 -58.77 52.17 21.69
C ALA A 22 -57.87 51.20 22.47
N LEU A 23 -58.30 50.78 23.67
CA LEU A 23 -57.56 49.83 24.49
C LEU A 23 -57.50 48.45 23.82
N ALA A 24 -58.61 47.96 23.27
CA ALA A 24 -58.66 46.67 22.57
C ALA A 24 -57.76 46.66 21.33
N MET A 25 -57.78 47.72 20.52
CA MET A 25 -56.91 47.84 19.35
C MET A 25 -55.43 47.92 19.74
N ALA A 26 -55.09 48.72 20.76
CA ALA A 26 -53.72 48.84 21.24
C ALA A 26 -53.17 47.51 21.77
N LEU A 27 -53.95 46.78 22.58
CA LEU A 27 -53.60 45.45 23.09
C LEU A 27 -53.46 44.43 21.97
N ALA A 28 -54.39 44.41 21.01
CA ALA A 28 -54.36 43.48 19.88
C ALA A 28 -53.12 43.72 19.00
N MET A 29 -52.81 44.98 18.66
CA MET A 29 -51.61 45.33 17.90
C MET A 29 -50.32 44.98 18.66
N ALA A 30 -50.24 45.32 19.95
CA ALA A 30 -49.07 45.03 20.76
C ALA A 30 -48.81 43.52 20.87
N MET A 31 -49.85 42.72 21.11
CA MET A 31 -49.73 41.26 21.18
C MET A 31 -49.38 40.65 19.81
N ALA A 32 -49.99 41.13 18.73
CA ALA A 32 -49.69 40.65 17.38
C ALA A 32 -48.24 40.93 16.98
N MET A 33 -47.74 42.14 17.24
CA MET A 33 -46.34 42.49 16.96
C MET A 33 -45.37 41.68 17.84
N ALA A 34 -45.65 41.55 19.14
CA ALA A 34 -44.80 40.79 20.04
C ALA A 34 -44.70 39.31 19.62
N MET A 35 -45.81 38.67 19.28
CA MET A 35 -45.82 37.29 18.79
C MET A 35 -45.10 37.15 17.45
N ALA A 36 -45.34 38.06 16.50
CA ALA A 36 -44.68 38.02 15.20
C ALA A 36 -43.15 38.14 15.31
N VAL A 37 -42.67 39.07 16.14
CA VAL A 37 -41.23 39.27 16.37
C VAL A 37 -40.62 38.07 17.10
N ALA A 38 -41.28 37.54 18.13
CA ALA A 38 -40.78 36.38 18.87
C ALA A 38 -40.66 35.14 17.98
N MET A 39 -41.68 34.85 17.15
CA MET A 39 -41.66 33.72 16.22
C MET A 39 -40.59 33.89 15.14
N ALA A 40 -40.46 35.09 14.56
CA ALA A 40 -39.46 35.36 13.54
C ALA A 40 -38.03 35.20 14.07
N MET A 41 -37.75 35.69 15.28
CA MET A 41 -36.45 35.56 15.92
C MET A 41 -36.12 34.11 16.27
N ALA A 42 -37.06 33.35 16.84
CA ALA A 42 -36.85 31.96 17.19
C ALA A 42 -36.50 31.10 15.95
N MET A 43 -37.30 31.23 14.89
CA MET A 43 -37.06 30.48 13.65
C MET A 43 -35.74 30.85 12.96
N ALA A 44 -35.38 32.13 12.95
CA ALA A 44 -34.15 32.59 12.31
C ALA A 44 -32.90 32.06 13.03
N VAL A 45 -32.91 32.06 14.37
CA VAL A 45 -31.79 31.60 15.18
C VAL A 45 -31.60 30.08 15.07
N ASP A 46 -32.69 29.31 15.12
CA ASP A 46 -32.63 27.85 15.01
C ASP A 46 -32.13 27.38 13.63
N MET A 47 -32.64 27.98 12.54
CA MET A 47 -32.18 27.64 11.18
C MET A 47 -30.71 28.02 10.96
N ALA A 48 -30.28 29.18 11.45
CA ALA A 48 -28.90 29.65 11.27
C ALA A 48 -27.90 28.73 11.99
N MET A 49 -28.18 28.35 13.24
CA MET A 49 -27.30 27.46 14.01
C MET A 49 -27.26 26.05 13.43
N ALA A 50 -28.41 25.51 13.00
CA ALA A 50 -28.47 24.17 12.40
C ALA A 50 -27.66 24.08 11.10
N MET A 51 -27.78 25.07 10.20
CA MET A 51 -26.99 25.09 8.96
C MET A 51 -25.50 25.27 9.23
N ALA A 52 -25.13 26.16 10.15
CA ALA A 52 -23.73 26.41 10.50
C ALA A 52 -23.05 25.16 11.08
N MET A 53 -23.72 24.46 12.01
CA MET A 53 -23.20 23.21 12.58
C MET A 53 -23.08 22.10 11.53
N ALA A 54 -24.09 21.94 10.66
CA ALA A 54 -24.06 20.92 9.61
C ALA A 54 -22.93 21.16 8.61
N MET A 55 -22.73 22.41 8.17
CA MET A 55 -21.64 22.77 7.26
C MET A 55 -20.27 22.60 7.92
N ALA A 56 -20.11 23.02 9.17
CA ALA A 56 -18.85 22.87 9.90
C ALA A 56 -18.46 21.39 10.08
N LEU A 57 -19.43 20.54 10.43
CA LEU A 57 -19.20 19.10 10.61
C LEU A 57 -18.86 18.42 9.28
N ALA A 58 -19.59 18.75 8.21
CA ALA A 58 -19.33 18.21 6.88
C ALA A 58 -17.95 18.61 6.35
N LEU A 59 -17.55 19.87 6.54
CA LEU A 59 -16.23 20.35 6.12
C LEU A 59 -15.11 19.71 6.95
N ALA A 60 -15.29 19.57 8.26
CA ALA A 60 -14.33 18.90 9.14
C ALA A 60 -14.14 17.43 8.77
N MET A 61 -15.22 16.69 8.50
CA MET A 61 -15.15 15.29 8.05
C MET A 61 -14.49 15.17 6.68
N ALA A 62 -14.81 16.06 5.74
CA ALA A 62 -14.20 16.07 4.41
C ALA A 62 -12.70 16.36 4.47
N MET A 63 -12.28 17.32 5.30
CA MET A 63 -10.86 17.64 5.49
C MET A 63 -10.09 16.50 6.19
N ALA A 64 -10.68 15.85 7.19
CA ALA A 64 -10.07 14.70 7.86
C ALA A 64 -9.84 13.54 6.86
N MET A 65 -10.87 13.19 6.07
CA MET A 65 -10.75 12.13 5.06
C MET A 65 -9.77 12.48 3.93
N ALA A 66 -9.66 13.76 3.55
CA ALA A 66 -8.77 14.21 2.48
C ALA A 66 -7.28 14.24 2.89
N LEU A 67 -6.98 14.37 4.18
CA LEU A 67 -5.60 14.47 4.69
C LEU A 67 -5.04 13.13 5.17
N ASP A 68 -5.88 12.21 5.67
CA ASP A 68 -5.41 10.93 6.22
C ASP A 68 -5.12 9.87 5.15
N LEU A 69 -5.84 9.84 4.02
CA LEU A 69 -5.70 8.77 3.02
C LEU A 69 -4.50 8.94 2.06
N PRO A 70 -4.25 10.12 1.45
CA PRO A 70 -3.17 10.26 0.49
C PRO A 70 -1.79 10.39 1.14
N MET A 71 -1.69 10.90 2.38
CA MET A 71 -0.40 11.02 3.08
C MET A 71 0.03 9.67 3.68
N ALA A 72 -0.91 8.85 4.15
CA ALA A 72 -0.63 7.47 4.54
C ALA A 72 -0.21 6.62 3.33
N LEU A 73 -0.85 6.78 2.16
CA LEU A 73 -0.45 6.07 0.95
C LEU A 73 0.86 6.61 0.34
N ALA A 74 1.14 7.91 0.45
CA ALA A 74 2.39 8.52 -0.03
C ALA A 74 3.59 8.23 0.89
N LEU A 75 3.37 8.02 2.19
CA LEU A 75 4.41 7.50 3.11
C LEU A 75 4.47 5.97 3.13
N ALA A 76 3.44 5.25 2.69
CA ALA A 76 3.43 3.78 2.61
C ALA A 76 4.05 3.23 1.31
N HIS A 77 4.50 4.07 0.38
CA HIS A 77 5.46 3.62 -0.64
C HIS A 77 6.86 3.68 -0.01
N ALA A 78 7.11 2.75 0.91
CA ALA A 78 8.42 2.46 1.47
C ALA A 78 9.32 2.00 0.31
N MET A 79 10.11 2.93 -0.23
CA MET A 79 10.95 2.67 -1.39
C MET A 79 12.11 1.77 -0.94
N ALA A 80 12.09 0.51 -1.36
CA ALA A 80 13.26 -0.35 -1.37
C ALA A 80 14.52 0.45 -1.78
N LYS A 81 15.62 0.29 -1.03
CA LYS A 81 16.82 1.08 -1.26
C LYS A 81 17.59 0.47 -2.43
N ILE A 82 17.54 1.12 -3.59
CA ILE A 82 18.40 0.75 -4.72
C ILE A 82 19.85 1.06 -4.33
N ILE A 83 20.71 0.05 -4.46
CA ILE A 83 22.13 0.16 -4.17
C ILE A 83 22.90 0.21 -5.48
N ASP A 84 23.78 1.21 -5.61
CA ASP A 84 24.71 1.33 -6.73
C ASP A 84 25.82 0.28 -6.59
N LEU A 85 25.52 -0.93 -7.07
CA LEU A 85 26.39 -2.09 -6.94
C LEU A 85 26.24 -2.99 -8.16
N GLN A 86 27.36 -3.24 -8.83
CA GLN A 86 27.42 -4.15 -9.97
C GLN A 86 27.38 -5.60 -9.47
N GLN A 87 26.46 -6.42 -10.01
CA GLN A 87 26.38 -7.82 -9.65
C GLN A 87 27.62 -8.62 -10.10
N ASN A 88 27.95 -9.68 -9.36
CA ASN A 88 29.11 -10.55 -9.59
C ASN A 88 30.49 -9.90 -9.38
N THR A 89 30.58 -8.74 -8.72
CA THR A 89 31.87 -8.18 -8.26
C THR A 89 32.20 -8.63 -6.84
N PRO A 90 33.47 -8.53 -6.38
CA PRO A 90 33.83 -8.83 -5.00
C PRO A 90 33.03 -8.03 -3.96
N GLU A 91 32.75 -6.76 -4.24
CA GLU A 91 31.94 -5.89 -3.39
C GLU A 91 30.51 -6.40 -3.27
N TRP A 92 29.94 -6.92 -4.36
CA TRP A 92 28.64 -7.58 -4.35
C TRP A 92 28.62 -8.86 -3.52
N HIS A 93 29.68 -9.67 -3.60
CA HIS A 93 29.80 -10.86 -2.77
C HIS A 93 29.90 -10.52 -1.28
N GLU A 94 30.67 -9.49 -0.92
CA GLU A 94 30.77 -9.03 0.48
C GLU A 94 29.47 -8.38 0.96
N TRP A 95 28.78 -7.60 0.13
CA TRP A 95 27.48 -7.02 0.46
C TRP A 95 26.42 -8.08 0.79
N ARG A 96 26.45 -9.20 0.06
CA ARG A 96 25.56 -10.34 0.31
C ARG A 96 25.90 -11.13 1.56
N HIS A 97 27.09 -10.93 2.11
CA HIS A 97 27.57 -11.69 3.23
C HIS A 97 26.75 -11.39 4.49
N TYR A 98 26.41 -12.43 5.28
CA TYR A 98 25.47 -12.36 6.41
C TYR A 98 24.06 -11.85 6.11
N LYS A 99 23.68 -11.70 4.83
CA LYS A 99 22.34 -11.33 4.39
C LYS A 99 21.65 -12.50 3.69
N ILE A 100 20.33 -12.42 3.58
CA ILE A 100 19.48 -13.39 2.88
C ILE A 100 19.07 -12.75 1.57
N GLY A 101 19.54 -13.33 0.45
CA GLY A 101 19.12 -12.93 -0.87
C GLY A 101 17.93 -13.74 -1.38
N GLY A 102 17.29 -13.26 -2.45
CA GLY A 102 16.21 -13.99 -3.11
C GLY A 102 16.55 -15.46 -3.46
N SER A 103 17.77 -15.77 -3.88
CA SER A 103 18.17 -17.16 -4.19
C SER A 103 18.39 -18.04 -2.95
N ASP A 104 18.48 -17.44 -1.76
CA ASP A 104 18.64 -18.12 -0.47
C ASP A 104 17.28 -18.49 0.15
N SER A 105 16.23 -17.72 -0.16
CA SER A 105 14.85 -17.89 0.35
C SER A 105 14.32 -19.32 0.30
N ALA A 106 14.54 -20.03 -0.82
CA ALA A 106 14.11 -21.41 -0.97
C ALA A 106 14.83 -22.36 -0.01
N SER A 107 16.10 -22.09 0.30
CA SER A 107 16.85 -22.88 1.28
C SER A 107 16.36 -22.58 2.69
N CYS A 108 16.09 -21.31 3.03
CA CYS A 108 15.48 -20.93 4.31
C CYS A 108 14.11 -21.60 4.50
N CYS A 109 13.30 -21.72 3.44
CA CYS A 109 12.01 -22.41 3.46
C CYS A 109 12.10 -23.94 3.44
N GLY A 110 13.30 -24.54 3.31
CA GLY A 110 13.46 -26.00 3.14
C GLY A 110 12.95 -26.55 1.80
N MET A 111 12.77 -25.68 0.79
CA MET A 111 12.23 -26.02 -0.54
C MET A 111 13.33 -26.15 -1.61
N ASN A 112 14.58 -25.84 -1.26
CA ASN A 112 15.69 -25.90 -2.20
C ASN A 112 16.28 -27.32 -2.31
N LYS A 113 16.18 -27.90 -3.51
CA LYS A 113 16.70 -29.25 -3.83
C LYS A 113 18.23 -29.37 -3.86
N PHE A 114 18.96 -28.25 -3.78
CA PHE A 114 20.43 -28.21 -3.90
C PHE A 114 21.13 -27.71 -2.63
N CYS A 115 20.39 -27.14 -1.68
CA CYS A 115 20.96 -26.51 -0.49
C CYS A 115 19.96 -26.56 0.65
N THR A 116 20.27 -27.34 1.70
CA THR A 116 19.46 -27.35 2.92
C THR A 116 19.65 -26.06 3.72
N PRO A 117 18.76 -25.74 4.69
CA PRO A 117 19.01 -24.66 5.64
C PRO A 117 20.37 -24.80 6.34
N LEU A 118 20.72 -26.00 6.81
CA LEU A 118 22.02 -26.25 7.46
C LEU A 118 23.21 -25.99 6.53
N GLN A 119 23.12 -26.41 5.26
CA GLN A 119 24.18 -26.14 4.28
C GLN A 119 24.32 -24.64 3.96
N LEU A 120 23.20 -23.92 3.88
CA LEU A 120 23.22 -22.47 3.70
C LEU A 120 23.86 -21.79 4.93
N TYR A 121 23.51 -22.22 6.14
CA TYR A 121 24.08 -21.72 7.39
C TYR A 121 25.61 -21.81 7.41
N HIS A 122 26.17 -23.01 7.17
CA HIS A 122 27.62 -23.21 7.11
C HIS A 122 28.28 -22.37 6.02
N ARG A 123 27.68 -22.33 4.82
CA ARG A 123 28.21 -21.52 3.71
C ARG A 123 28.28 -20.04 4.08
N THR A 124 27.24 -19.53 4.73
CA THR A 124 27.18 -18.13 5.17
C THR A 124 28.20 -17.84 6.25
N LEU A 125 28.34 -18.66 7.29
CA LEU A 125 29.30 -18.40 8.37
C LEU A 125 30.77 -18.54 7.93
N GLU A 126 31.06 -19.53 7.08
CA GLU A 126 32.44 -19.87 6.70
C GLU A 126 32.93 -19.10 5.47
N LYS A 127 32.14 -18.14 4.94
CA LYS A 127 32.46 -17.41 3.69
C LYS A 127 32.80 -18.36 2.53
N GLN A 128 32.16 -19.54 2.48
CA GLN A 128 32.48 -20.52 1.44
C GLN A 128 32.04 -20.01 0.07
N GLU A 129 32.98 -19.90 -0.85
CA GLU A 129 32.68 -19.61 -2.25
C GLU A 129 31.79 -20.70 -2.84
N ARG A 130 30.80 -20.27 -3.62
CA ARG A 130 29.91 -21.20 -4.30
C ARG A 130 30.63 -21.75 -5.52
N LEU A 131 30.75 -23.07 -5.60
CA LEU A 131 31.25 -23.73 -6.81
C LEU A 131 30.35 -23.41 -8.01
N ILE A 132 30.93 -22.76 -9.02
CA ILE A 132 30.24 -22.46 -10.26
C ILE A 132 30.17 -23.72 -11.12
N THR A 133 28.96 -24.27 -11.26
CA THR A 133 28.74 -25.41 -12.17
C THR A 133 28.63 -24.94 -13.62
N PRO A 134 28.88 -25.80 -14.63
CA PRO A 134 28.67 -25.45 -16.04
C PRO A 134 27.25 -24.95 -16.35
N ARG A 135 26.24 -25.48 -15.63
CA ARG A 135 24.85 -25.03 -15.74
C ARG A 135 24.66 -23.59 -15.25
N MET A 136 25.30 -23.22 -14.13
CA MET A 136 25.25 -21.85 -13.60
C MET A 136 25.96 -20.89 -14.56
N ALA A 137 27.17 -21.25 -15.01
CA ALA A 137 27.94 -20.45 -15.96
C ALA A 137 27.17 -20.21 -17.28
N ARG A 138 26.54 -21.26 -17.83
CA ARG A 138 25.66 -21.14 -19.00
C ARG A 138 24.51 -20.17 -18.74
N GLY A 139 23.90 -20.23 -17.54
CA GLY A 139 22.82 -19.33 -17.18
C GLY A 139 23.24 -17.87 -17.17
N SER A 140 24.34 -17.55 -16.50
CA SER A 140 24.89 -16.19 -16.46
C SER A 140 25.25 -15.67 -17.85
N ALA A 141 25.84 -16.52 -18.71
CA ALA A 141 26.17 -16.14 -20.09
C ALA A 141 24.95 -15.83 -20.98
N LEU A 142 23.77 -16.38 -20.64
CA LEU A 142 22.54 -16.21 -21.41
C LEU A 142 21.61 -15.13 -20.85
N GLU A 143 21.85 -14.63 -19.63
CA GLU A 143 20.96 -13.70 -18.94
C GLU A 143 20.74 -12.40 -19.74
N GLN A 144 21.81 -11.81 -20.27
CA GLN A 144 21.69 -10.61 -21.11
C GLN A 144 20.84 -10.86 -22.36
N LYS A 145 21.04 -12.00 -23.04
CA LYS A 145 20.26 -12.40 -24.21
C LYS A 145 18.78 -12.60 -23.85
N ALA A 146 18.51 -13.17 -22.67
CA ALA A 146 17.15 -13.35 -22.16
C ALA A 146 16.48 -12.00 -21.83
N ARG A 147 17.19 -11.04 -21.21
CA ARG A 147 16.69 -9.66 -21.01
C ARG A 147 16.31 -9.00 -22.34
N GLU A 148 17.19 -9.09 -23.33
CA GLU A 148 16.93 -8.54 -24.67
C GLU A 148 15.72 -9.19 -25.35
N TRP A 149 15.52 -10.50 -25.13
CA TRP A 149 14.34 -11.21 -25.60
C TRP A 149 13.07 -10.68 -24.91
N VAL A 150 13.08 -10.56 -23.58
CA VAL A 150 11.94 -9.98 -22.82
C VAL A 150 11.63 -8.56 -23.29
N ALA A 151 12.65 -7.75 -23.57
CA ALA A 151 12.45 -6.39 -24.06
C ALA A 151 11.77 -6.34 -25.43
N LYS A 152 12.06 -7.31 -26.31
CA LYS A 152 11.37 -7.44 -27.61
C LYS A 152 9.91 -7.87 -27.44
N GLU A 153 9.64 -8.80 -26.53
CA GLU A 153 8.29 -9.32 -26.29
C GLU A 153 7.38 -8.32 -25.57
N THR A 154 7.91 -7.58 -24.60
CA THR A 154 7.13 -6.68 -23.74
C THR A 154 7.20 -5.20 -24.15
N GLY A 155 8.14 -4.85 -25.03
CA GLY A 155 8.45 -3.45 -25.36
C GLY A 155 9.13 -2.67 -24.21
N THR A 156 9.53 -3.35 -23.14
CA THR A 156 10.09 -2.74 -21.93
C THR A 156 11.56 -3.14 -21.74
N VAL A 157 12.44 -2.17 -21.61
CA VAL A 157 13.86 -2.41 -21.27
C VAL A 157 13.98 -2.56 -19.76
N TYR A 158 14.68 -3.61 -19.31
CA TYR A 158 14.94 -3.86 -17.89
C TYR A 158 16.46 -3.90 -17.66
N GLU A 159 16.91 -3.33 -16.54
CA GLU A 159 18.33 -3.30 -16.16
C GLU A 159 18.55 -4.03 -14.82
N PRO A 160 19.65 -4.77 -14.65
CA PRO A 160 19.95 -5.43 -13.38
C PRO A 160 20.27 -4.40 -12.30
N ILE A 161 19.72 -4.60 -11.11
CA ILE A 161 19.97 -3.73 -9.95
C ILE A 161 20.10 -4.54 -8.66
N CYS A 162 20.67 -3.93 -7.63
CA CYS A 162 20.67 -4.46 -6.27
C CYS A 162 19.74 -3.62 -5.40
N MET A 163 18.98 -4.26 -4.50
CA MET A 163 18.10 -3.59 -3.55
C MET A 163 18.29 -4.14 -2.14
N GLU A 164 18.08 -3.29 -1.14
CA GLU A 164 17.91 -3.66 0.26
C GLU A 164 16.48 -3.36 0.71
N HIS A 165 15.92 -4.24 1.54
CA HIS A 165 14.66 -3.96 2.20
C HIS A 165 14.83 -2.77 3.16
N GLU A 166 13.87 -1.85 3.20
CA GLU A 166 14.02 -0.61 3.97
C GLU A 166 14.05 -0.84 5.49
N GLU A 167 13.21 -1.74 5.98
CA GLU A 167 13.06 -2.04 7.43
C GLU A 167 13.74 -3.33 7.92
N ILE A 168 14.12 -4.25 7.02
CA ILE A 168 14.64 -5.58 7.37
C ILE A 168 16.08 -5.67 6.86
N ASP A 169 17.04 -5.27 7.71
CA ASP A 169 18.45 -5.07 7.35
C ASP A 169 19.15 -6.28 6.70
N TYR A 170 18.66 -7.50 6.98
CA TYR A 170 19.22 -8.73 6.45
C TYR A 170 18.62 -9.18 5.12
N MET A 171 17.56 -8.53 4.61
CA MET A 171 16.90 -8.92 3.36
C MET A 171 17.38 -8.06 2.19
N ILE A 172 17.81 -8.73 1.12
CA ILE A 172 18.37 -8.09 -0.06
C ILE A 172 17.94 -8.79 -1.34
N ALA A 173 17.93 -8.07 -2.46
CA ALA A 173 17.62 -8.66 -3.76
C ALA A 173 18.64 -8.23 -4.81
N SER A 174 19.18 -9.21 -5.52
CA SER A 174 19.90 -9.00 -6.77
C SER A 174 18.92 -9.31 -7.90
N LEU A 175 18.39 -8.29 -8.56
CA LEU A 175 17.32 -8.43 -9.55
C LEU A 175 17.91 -8.61 -10.94
N ASP A 176 17.39 -9.58 -11.70
CA ASP A 176 17.86 -9.80 -13.08
C ASP A 176 17.42 -8.68 -14.03
N GLY A 177 16.34 -7.96 -13.70
CA GLY A 177 15.93 -6.78 -14.43
C GLY A 177 14.87 -5.95 -13.70
N TRP A 178 15.02 -4.63 -13.77
CA TRP A 178 14.14 -3.64 -13.17
C TRP A 178 13.85 -2.48 -14.12
N ASN A 179 12.62 -1.96 -14.07
CA ASN A 179 12.22 -0.71 -14.68
C ASN A 179 11.11 -0.07 -13.83
N ALA A 180 11.38 1.09 -13.23
CA ALA A 180 10.45 1.75 -12.31
C ALA A 180 9.17 2.27 -12.98
N GLU A 181 9.24 2.58 -14.28
CA GLU A 181 8.14 3.13 -15.08
C GLU A 181 7.30 2.05 -15.76
N ALA A 182 7.77 0.80 -15.74
CA ALA A 182 7.07 -0.30 -16.37
C ALA A 182 5.83 -0.71 -15.55
N PRO A 183 4.72 -1.12 -16.21
CA PRO A 183 3.56 -1.67 -15.51
C PRO A 183 3.91 -2.89 -14.64
N ILE A 184 4.84 -3.72 -15.12
CA ILE A 184 5.46 -4.80 -14.36
C ILE A 184 6.92 -4.43 -14.19
N LYS A 185 7.32 -4.09 -12.97
CA LYS A 185 8.61 -3.43 -12.71
C LYS A 185 9.81 -4.38 -12.71
N MET A 186 9.58 -5.67 -12.47
CA MET A 186 10.63 -6.64 -12.19
C MET A 186 10.51 -7.89 -13.04
N ILE A 187 11.67 -8.39 -13.48
CA ILE A 187 11.80 -9.72 -14.10
C ILE A 187 12.81 -10.57 -13.34
N GLU A 188 12.55 -11.87 -13.26
CA GLU A 188 13.45 -12.89 -12.72
C GLU A 188 13.68 -13.95 -13.80
N ILE A 189 14.92 -14.14 -14.23
CA ILE A 189 15.30 -14.93 -15.41
C ILE A 189 15.93 -16.25 -14.97
N LYS A 190 15.40 -17.37 -15.49
CA LYS A 190 15.98 -18.71 -15.33
C LYS A 190 16.23 -19.38 -16.67
N CYS A 191 17.52 -19.50 -16.99
CA CYS A 191 18.02 -20.30 -18.10
C CYS A 191 18.10 -21.79 -17.72
N THR A 192 16.92 -22.42 -17.63
CA THR A 192 16.72 -23.69 -16.92
C THR A 192 16.74 -24.92 -17.84
N ASN A 193 16.57 -26.13 -17.29
CA ASN A 193 16.34 -27.37 -18.04
C ASN A 193 14.94 -27.41 -18.69
N GLU A 194 14.77 -28.36 -19.61
CA GLU A 194 13.52 -28.59 -20.35
C GLU A 194 12.30 -28.80 -19.44
N PHE A 195 12.45 -29.58 -18.36
CA PHE A 195 11.36 -29.85 -17.42
C PHE A 195 10.77 -28.55 -16.83
N ASN A 196 11.62 -27.70 -16.25
CA ASN A 196 11.17 -26.43 -15.67
C ASN A 196 10.66 -25.45 -16.74
N HIS A 197 11.21 -25.51 -17.95
CA HIS A 197 10.75 -24.69 -19.07
C HIS A 197 9.35 -25.11 -19.54
N ASN A 198 9.05 -26.41 -19.53
CA ASN A 198 7.73 -26.93 -19.85
C ASN A 198 6.68 -26.59 -18.76
N LEU A 199 7.07 -26.52 -17.48
CA LEU A 199 6.21 -25.96 -16.43
C LEU A 199 5.87 -24.49 -16.72
N ALA A 200 6.88 -23.69 -17.09
CA ALA A 200 6.65 -22.28 -17.43
C ALA A 200 5.68 -22.11 -18.62
N LYS A 201 5.77 -22.99 -19.64
CA LYS A 201 4.80 -23.03 -20.77
C LYS A 201 3.36 -23.30 -20.33
N GLN A 202 3.16 -23.91 -19.17
CA GLN A 202 1.85 -24.15 -18.57
C GLN A 202 1.41 -23.01 -17.65
N GLY A 203 2.21 -21.94 -17.54
CA GLY A 203 1.97 -20.82 -16.63
C GLY A 203 2.45 -21.07 -15.20
N GLU A 204 3.27 -22.09 -14.97
CA GLU A 204 3.72 -22.48 -13.63
C GLU A 204 5.18 -22.09 -13.38
N VAL A 205 5.44 -21.54 -12.19
CA VAL A 205 6.80 -21.34 -11.68
C VAL A 205 7.24 -22.62 -10.96
N PRO A 206 8.41 -23.21 -11.27
CA PRO A 206 8.92 -24.35 -10.52
C PRO A 206 8.98 -24.06 -9.02
N ALA A 207 8.48 -24.97 -8.19
CA ALA A 207 8.26 -24.73 -6.76
C ALA A 207 9.47 -24.20 -5.99
N TYR A 208 10.70 -24.60 -6.36
CA TYR A 208 11.91 -24.13 -5.70
C TYR A 208 12.37 -22.72 -6.14
N TYR A 209 11.81 -22.15 -7.21
CA TYR A 209 12.03 -20.75 -7.62
C TYR A 209 10.96 -19.81 -7.06
N TYR A 210 9.79 -20.33 -6.70
CA TYR A 210 8.69 -19.52 -6.18
C TYR A 210 9.05 -18.69 -4.93
N PRO A 211 9.81 -19.22 -3.94
CA PRO A 211 10.29 -18.40 -2.82
C PRO A 211 11.10 -17.19 -3.27
N GLN A 212 11.96 -17.33 -4.29
CA GLN A 212 12.76 -16.23 -4.80
C GLN A 212 11.90 -15.13 -5.42
N CYS A 213 10.88 -15.49 -6.20
CA CYS A 213 9.93 -14.53 -6.75
C CYS A 213 9.24 -13.72 -5.64
N GLN A 214 8.74 -14.41 -4.61
CA GLN A 214 8.05 -13.78 -3.48
C GLN A 214 9.01 -12.91 -2.64
N HIS A 215 10.22 -13.40 -2.34
CA HIS A 215 11.25 -12.66 -1.64
C HIS A 215 11.60 -11.36 -2.35
N ASN A 216 11.88 -11.42 -3.65
CA ASN A 216 12.25 -10.24 -4.42
C ASN A 216 11.10 -9.21 -4.45
N MET A 217 9.84 -9.65 -4.52
CA MET A 217 8.66 -8.77 -4.41
C MET A 217 8.52 -8.13 -3.03
N VAL A 218 8.89 -8.84 -1.95
CA VAL A 218 8.92 -8.27 -0.60
C VAL A 218 10.02 -7.22 -0.48
N VAL A 219 11.24 -7.52 -0.92
CA VAL A 219 12.37 -6.57 -0.87
C VAL A 219 12.08 -5.29 -1.65
N SER A 220 11.48 -5.42 -2.83
CA SER A 220 11.20 -4.30 -3.74
C SER A 220 9.86 -3.60 -3.51
N ASP A 221 9.04 -4.10 -2.58
CA ASP A 221 7.67 -3.69 -2.29
C ASP A 221 6.79 -3.53 -3.54
N ILE A 222 6.63 -4.62 -4.29
CA ILE A 222 5.76 -4.68 -5.47
C ILE A 222 4.77 -5.84 -5.38
N ASP A 223 3.64 -5.73 -6.08
CA ASP A 223 2.57 -6.73 -6.04
C ASP A 223 2.69 -7.84 -7.10
N SER A 224 3.52 -7.64 -8.13
CA SER A 224 3.71 -8.64 -9.18
C SER A 224 4.99 -8.45 -9.98
N MET A 225 5.42 -9.53 -10.65
CA MET A 225 6.64 -9.61 -11.45
C MET A 225 6.53 -10.62 -12.59
N PHE A 226 7.49 -10.61 -13.51
CA PHE A 226 7.58 -11.61 -14.58
C PHE A 226 8.67 -12.65 -14.34
N TYR A 227 8.27 -13.90 -14.15
CA TYR A 227 9.20 -15.03 -14.12
C TYR A 227 9.45 -15.44 -15.56
N VAL A 228 10.71 -15.45 -15.96
CA VAL A 228 11.12 -15.69 -17.34
C VAL A 228 11.89 -17.01 -17.39
N SER A 229 11.35 -17.98 -18.11
CA SER A 229 12.09 -19.19 -18.44
C SER A 229 12.65 -19.09 -19.86
N PHE A 230 13.97 -19.12 -20.01
CA PHE A 230 14.65 -18.98 -21.30
C PHE A 230 15.46 -20.25 -21.65
N ASP A 231 15.29 -20.80 -22.85
CA ASP A 231 15.99 -22.02 -23.26
C ASP A 231 17.35 -21.76 -23.92
N GLY A 232 17.61 -20.50 -24.31
CA GLY A 232 18.79 -20.07 -25.06
C GLY A 232 18.44 -19.37 -26.38
N GLU A 233 17.24 -19.62 -26.90
CA GLU A 233 16.72 -19.03 -28.14
C GLU A 233 15.35 -18.41 -27.93
N ASN A 234 14.45 -19.11 -27.24
CA ASN A 234 13.08 -18.68 -26.96
C ASN A 234 12.82 -18.66 -25.45
N GLY A 235 11.81 -17.88 -25.05
CA GLY A 235 11.41 -17.72 -23.66
C GLY A 235 9.92 -17.92 -23.44
N VAL A 236 9.57 -18.03 -22.16
CA VAL A 236 8.20 -17.94 -21.67
C VAL A 236 8.17 -16.97 -20.51
N ILE A 237 7.19 -16.07 -20.54
CA ILE A 237 6.91 -15.12 -19.46
C ILE A 237 5.72 -15.63 -18.66
N VAL A 238 5.91 -15.81 -17.36
CA VAL A 238 4.85 -16.14 -16.40
C VAL A 238 4.64 -14.92 -15.52
N HIS A 239 3.40 -14.42 -15.46
CA HIS A 239 3.04 -13.34 -14.54
C HIS A 239 2.83 -13.91 -13.14
N VAL A 240 3.66 -13.50 -12.19
CA VAL A 240 3.62 -13.96 -10.81
C VAL A 240 3.10 -12.84 -9.93
N HIS A 241 2.08 -13.15 -9.14
CA HIS A 241 1.53 -12.23 -8.14
C HIS A 241 2.08 -12.54 -6.76
N ARG A 242 2.20 -11.50 -5.94
CA ARG A 242 2.51 -11.61 -4.53
C ARG A 242 1.43 -12.44 -3.83
N ASP A 243 1.85 -13.49 -3.13
CA ASP A 243 0.97 -14.36 -2.34
C ASP A 243 1.24 -14.08 -0.86
N GLU A 244 0.38 -13.28 -0.25
CA GLU A 244 0.53 -12.87 1.16
C GLU A 244 0.57 -14.04 2.15
N LYS A 245 -0.10 -15.16 1.85
CA LYS A 245 -0.05 -16.35 2.72
C LYS A 245 1.34 -16.99 2.63
N PHE A 246 1.86 -17.10 1.41
CA PHE A 246 3.20 -17.65 1.19
C PHE A 246 4.28 -16.70 1.71
N VAL A 247 4.17 -15.40 1.47
CA VAL A 247 5.08 -14.36 1.98
C VAL A 247 5.19 -14.45 3.50
N LYS A 248 4.06 -14.58 4.22
CA LYS A 248 4.10 -14.76 5.68
C LYS A 248 4.87 -16.02 6.10
N PHE A 249 4.65 -17.14 5.41
CA PHE A 249 5.39 -18.37 5.67
C PHE A 249 6.90 -18.20 5.42
N MET A 250 7.26 -17.61 4.28
CA MET A 250 8.64 -17.37 3.87
C MET A 250 9.37 -16.44 4.82
N LEU A 251 8.75 -15.31 5.20
CA LEU A 251 9.35 -14.34 6.14
C LEU A 251 9.59 -14.96 7.51
N GLU A 252 8.68 -15.81 8.01
CA GLU A 252 8.90 -16.54 9.26
C GLU A 252 10.08 -17.54 9.14
N ALA A 253 10.22 -18.21 8.01
CA ALA A 253 11.33 -19.12 7.77
C ALA A 253 12.68 -18.38 7.67
N GLU A 254 12.74 -17.27 6.92
CA GLU A 254 13.92 -16.43 6.77
C GLU A 254 14.32 -15.76 8.09
N LYS A 255 13.35 -15.27 8.87
CA LYS A 255 13.60 -14.70 10.20
C LYS A 255 14.19 -15.73 11.16
N LYS A 256 13.65 -16.96 11.17
CA LYS A 256 14.21 -18.07 11.97
C LYS A 256 15.62 -18.41 11.53
N PHE A 257 15.86 -18.50 10.23
CA PHE A 257 17.19 -18.74 9.68
C PHE A 257 18.19 -17.63 10.04
N TYR A 258 17.78 -16.36 9.90
CA TYR A 258 18.61 -15.23 10.29
C TYR A 258 18.94 -15.24 11.78
N LYS A 259 17.97 -15.58 12.64
CA LYS A 259 18.22 -15.76 14.07
C LYS A 259 19.28 -16.84 14.35
N CYS A 260 19.28 -17.93 13.58
CA CYS A 260 20.33 -18.96 13.67
C CYS A 260 21.72 -18.38 13.38
N LEU A 261 21.85 -17.54 12.35
CA LEU A 261 23.11 -16.85 12.02
C LEU A 261 23.57 -15.92 13.13
N VAL A 262 22.65 -15.12 13.70
CA VAL A 262 22.96 -14.17 14.78
C VAL A 262 23.34 -14.89 16.08
N ASP A 263 22.58 -15.90 16.46
CA ASP A 263 22.80 -16.64 17.71
C ASP A 263 23.94 -17.66 17.61
N LEU A 264 24.47 -17.89 16.41
CA LEU A 264 25.44 -18.96 16.10
C LEU A 264 24.94 -20.35 16.52
N ILE A 265 23.65 -20.59 16.32
CA ILE A 265 22.99 -21.87 16.57
C ILE A 265 22.52 -22.42 15.22
N PRO A 266 22.96 -23.61 14.77
CA PRO A 266 22.53 -24.17 13.49
C PRO A 266 21.01 -24.39 13.43
N PRO A 267 20.37 -24.21 12.25
CA PRO A 267 18.95 -24.52 12.09
C PRO A 267 18.67 -26.02 12.24
N GLU A 268 17.52 -26.37 12.80
CA GLU A 268 17.03 -27.76 12.85
C GLU A 268 16.54 -28.16 11.45
N GLY A 269 17.27 -29.07 10.77
CA GLY A 269 16.92 -29.53 9.40
C GLY A 269 18.11 -29.92 8.54
#